data_AF-J6IJ35-F1
#
_entry.id   AF-J6IJ35-F1
#
_cell.length_a   1.000
_cell.length_b   1.000
_cell.length_c   1.000
_cell.angle_alpha   90.00
_cell.angle_beta   90.00
_cell.angle_gamma   90.00
#
_symmetry.space_group_name_H-M   'P 1'
#
loop_
_entity.id
_entity.type
_entity.pdbx_description
1 polymer ?
#
loop_
_entity_poly.entity_id
_entity_poly.type
_entity_poly.pdbx_seq_one_letter_code
_entity_poly.pdbx_strand_id
1 'polypeptide(L)'
;MRVAHTFMQLGILRSFPIPYLGIFMLARTSEHCTCIEAKDQMMNITLKEEPGRREIEVTIVAAPGDPRASRLVEALRAATGRLVGYAPNGDISQKIIPLDQVLYVETTERRAFIRTMDGTTLESPLRLYELEQALEGTEFMRISRQVLVNFDKVVSIVPEPNSRLILELDGGSRVVATRSYAPDIRRKLGALA
;
A
#
# COMPACT_ATOMS: atom_id res chain seq x y z
N MET A 1 17.46 -23.70 -67.92
CA MET A 1 16.94 -22.32 -67.74
C MET A 1 18.10 -21.48 -67.23
N ARG A 2 18.83 -20.68 -68.04
CA ARG A 2 18.48 -19.30 -68.52
C ARG A 2 18.10 -18.40 -67.32
N VAL A 3 18.68 -17.24 -67.00
CA VAL A 3 19.58 -16.28 -67.67
C VAL A 3 20.27 -15.41 -66.60
N ALA A 4 21.45 -14.88 -66.93
CA ALA A 4 22.12 -13.74 -66.28
C ALA A 4 21.37 -12.39 -66.44
N HIS A 5 21.65 -11.41 -65.57
CA HIS A 5 21.71 -9.95 -65.83
C HIS A 5 22.23 -9.30 -64.52
N THR A 6 23.43 -8.73 -64.39
CA THR A 6 24.08 -7.59 -65.07
C THR A 6 23.68 -6.21 -64.48
N PHE A 7 24.66 -5.60 -63.79
CA PHE A 7 25.02 -4.16 -63.68
C PHE A 7 24.02 -3.17 -63.03
N MET A 8 24.38 -2.44 -61.96
CA MET A 8 25.36 -1.34 -61.80
C MET A 8 24.73 0.04 -62.04
N GLN A 9 24.65 0.85 -60.96
CA GLN A 9 24.80 2.31 -60.89
C GLN A 9 24.53 2.72 -59.42
N LEU A 10 25.12 3.72 -58.77
CA LEU A 10 26.38 4.47 -58.87
C LEU A 10 26.33 5.47 -57.69
N GLY A 11 27.48 5.84 -57.11
CA GLY A 11 27.65 7.11 -56.39
C GLY A 11 27.67 7.02 -54.84
N ILE A 12 28.76 7.01 -54.06
CA ILE A 12 30.00 7.82 -53.97
C ILE A 12 29.97 8.82 -52.78
N LEU A 13 30.99 8.68 -51.90
CA LEU A 13 31.64 9.65 -50.98
C LEU A 13 30.83 10.13 -49.75
N ARG A 14 31.34 10.28 -48.51
CA ARG A 14 32.68 10.46 -47.90
C ARG A 14 32.52 10.22 -46.38
N SER A 15 33.41 9.49 -45.68
CA SER A 15 34.49 10.02 -44.79
C SER A 15 33.97 10.83 -43.58
N PHE A 16 34.41 10.73 -42.31
CA PHE A 16 35.51 10.08 -41.56
C PHE A 16 35.13 10.25 -40.03
N PRO A 17 35.90 9.72 -39.05
CA PRO A 17 35.49 9.35 -37.69
C PRO A 17 35.82 10.40 -36.61
N ILE A 18 35.28 10.22 -35.39
CA ILE A 18 35.85 10.79 -34.15
C ILE A 18 35.78 9.74 -33.02
N PRO A 19 36.92 9.26 -32.50
CA PRO A 19 37.03 8.62 -31.18
C PRO A 19 37.37 9.68 -30.12
N TYR A 20 37.10 9.44 -28.82
CA TYR A 20 38.04 9.71 -27.72
C TYR A 20 37.48 9.14 -26.41
N LEU A 21 38.28 8.27 -25.81
CA LEU A 21 38.19 7.73 -24.45
C LEU A 21 39.00 8.65 -23.53
N GLY A 22 38.53 8.97 -22.32
CA GLY A 22 39.30 9.75 -21.37
C GLY A 22 38.62 9.89 -20.01
N ILE A 23 38.93 8.96 -19.11
CA ILE A 23 38.55 8.88 -17.70
C ILE A 23 39.14 10.06 -16.92
N PHE A 24 38.35 10.69 -16.03
CA PHE A 24 38.87 11.28 -14.79
C PHE A 24 37.83 11.14 -13.67
N MET A 25 38.12 10.20 -12.77
CA MET A 25 37.46 10.04 -11.48
C MET A 25 38.16 10.97 -10.49
N LEU A 26 37.43 11.90 -9.88
CA LEU A 26 37.78 12.49 -8.59
C LEU A 26 36.50 12.68 -7.79
N ALA A 27 36.46 12.00 -6.65
CA ALA A 27 35.39 12.02 -5.69
C ALA A 27 35.18 13.42 -5.08
N ARG A 28 33.92 13.81 -4.93
CA ARG A 28 33.47 14.63 -3.80
C ARG A 28 32.15 14.07 -3.28
N THR A 29 32.21 13.65 -2.04
CA THR A 29 31.10 13.45 -1.13
C THR A 29 30.27 14.73 -1.01
N SER A 30 28.98 14.66 -1.31
CA SER A 30 27.98 15.46 -0.63
C SER A 30 26.65 14.71 -0.73
N GLU A 31 26.13 14.41 0.44
CA GLU A 31 24.88 13.73 0.65
C GLU A 31 23.70 14.60 0.17
N HIS A 32 22.61 13.91 -0.15
CA HIS A 32 21.22 14.37 -0.18
C HIS A 32 20.72 15.25 -1.34
N CYS A 33 19.51 14.83 -1.77
CA CYS A 33 18.54 15.45 -2.68
C CYS A 33 18.82 15.32 -4.18
N THR A 34 18.43 14.17 -4.73
CA THR A 34 17.85 14.13 -6.08
C THR A 34 16.53 14.90 -6.07
N CYS A 35 16.60 16.19 -6.39
CA CYS A 35 15.42 16.95 -6.79
C CYS A 35 15.00 16.45 -8.18
N ILE A 36 13.99 15.58 -8.24
CA ILE A 36 13.27 15.33 -9.49
C ILE A 36 12.29 16.49 -9.66
N GLU A 37 12.73 17.57 -10.30
CA GLU A 37 11.83 18.65 -10.73
C GLU A 37 11.06 18.21 -11.99
N ALA A 38 9.94 17.53 -11.79
CA ALA A 38 8.91 17.42 -12.82
C ALA A 38 8.06 18.71 -12.79
N LYS A 39 8.41 19.67 -13.65
CA LYS A 39 7.64 20.89 -13.83
C LYS A 39 6.40 20.60 -14.69
N ASP A 40 5.42 19.93 -14.10
CA ASP A 40 4.08 19.84 -14.68
C ASP A 40 3.27 21.06 -14.21
N GLN A 41 2.92 21.94 -15.15
CA GLN A 41 2.19 23.18 -14.87
C GLN A 41 0.72 22.88 -14.48
N MET A 42 0.46 22.22 -13.34
CA MET A 42 -0.84 22.21 -12.66
C MET A 42 -0.87 21.41 -11.34
N MET A 43 0.27 21.24 -10.67
CA MET A 43 0.29 20.60 -9.35
C MET A 43 1.41 21.16 -8.50
N ASN A 44 1.06 21.74 -7.35
CA ASN A 44 2.05 22.13 -6.35
C ASN A 44 2.09 21.03 -5.29
N ILE A 45 3.19 20.29 -5.24
CA ILE A 45 3.42 19.22 -4.26
C ILE A 45 4.41 19.76 -3.24
N THR A 46 3.97 19.90 -2.00
CA THR A 46 4.81 20.34 -0.87
C THR A 46 4.96 19.19 0.12
N LEU A 47 6.19 18.74 0.38
CA LEU A 47 6.51 17.81 1.45
C LEU A 47 6.83 18.61 2.72
N LYS A 48 6.14 18.33 3.82
CA LYS A 48 6.40 18.92 5.13
C LYS A 48 6.80 17.81 6.10
N GLU A 49 7.97 17.93 6.68
CA GLU A 49 8.49 17.01 7.70
C GLU A 49 8.54 17.73 9.04
N GLU A 50 7.83 17.20 10.04
CA GLU A 50 7.77 17.76 11.40
C GLU A 50 8.39 16.78 12.41
N PRO A 51 9.31 17.24 13.28
CA PRO A 51 9.89 16.37 14.29
C PRO A 51 8.80 15.89 15.27
N GLY A 52 8.62 14.58 15.35
CA GLY A 52 7.64 13.94 16.22
C GLY A 52 6.42 13.34 15.50
N ARG A 53 6.20 13.62 14.21
CA ARG A 53 5.19 12.92 13.42
C ARG A 53 5.62 11.47 13.13
N ARG A 54 4.72 10.52 13.41
CA ARG A 54 4.92 9.08 13.15
C ARG A 54 4.05 8.54 12.01
N GLU A 55 3.18 9.39 11.45
CA GLU A 55 2.19 9.05 10.44
C GLU A 55 2.28 10.03 9.27
N ILE A 56 2.03 9.53 8.05
CA ILE A 56 2.00 10.33 6.82
C ILE A 56 0.56 10.81 6.61
N GLU A 57 0.35 12.12 6.68
CA GLU A 57 -0.94 12.75 6.36
C GLU A 57 -0.89 13.32 4.94
N VAL A 58 -1.88 12.98 4.11
CA VAL A 58 -1.98 13.51 2.75
C VAL A 58 -3.29 14.29 2.59
N THR A 59 -3.19 15.61 2.44
CA THR A 59 -4.33 16.48 2.13
C THR A 59 -4.31 16.87 0.66
N ILE A 60 -5.34 16.46 -0.10
CA ILE A 60 -5.51 16.86 -1.50
C ILE A 60 -6.54 17.98 -1.56
N VAL A 61 -6.11 19.19 -1.96
CA VAL A 61 -6.99 20.34 -2.17
C VAL A 61 -7.16 20.56 -3.67
N ALA A 62 -8.40 20.54 -4.15
CA ALA A 62 -8.73 20.73 -5.55
C ALA A 62 -10.05 21.49 -5.73
N ALA A 63 -10.28 22.02 -6.95
CA ALA A 63 -11.56 22.60 -7.30
C ALA A 63 -12.68 21.52 -7.29
N PRO A 64 -13.93 21.88 -6.93
CA PRO A 64 -15.04 20.93 -6.93
C PRO A 64 -15.18 20.23 -8.29
N GLY A 65 -15.11 18.90 -8.28
CA GLY A 65 -15.26 18.08 -9.49
C GLY A 65 -14.01 17.93 -10.36
N ASP A 66 -12.81 18.36 -9.92
CA ASP A 66 -11.58 18.09 -10.70
C ASP A 66 -11.29 16.57 -10.74
N PRO A 67 -11.37 15.92 -11.93
CA PRO A 67 -11.16 14.48 -12.04
C PRO A 67 -9.73 14.04 -11.70
N ARG A 68 -8.74 14.95 -11.72
CA ARG A 68 -7.35 14.64 -11.34
C ARG A 68 -7.22 14.39 -9.86
N ALA A 69 -7.96 15.12 -9.03
CA ALA A 69 -7.98 14.91 -7.59
C ALA A 69 -8.52 13.52 -7.24
N SER A 70 -9.61 13.10 -7.89
CA SER A 70 -10.15 11.75 -7.73
C SER A 70 -9.15 10.67 -8.14
N ARG A 71 -8.46 10.84 -9.29
CA ARG A 71 -7.41 9.92 -9.72
C ARG A 71 -6.24 9.84 -8.75
N LEU A 72 -5.85 10.96 -8.12
CA LEU A 72 -4.79 10.97 -7.12
C LEU A 72 -5.21 10.27 -5.83
N VAL A 73 -6.44 10.52 -5.37
CA VAL A 73 -7.01 9.80 -4.22
C VAL A 73 -7.01 8.29 -4.51
N GLU A 74 -7.48 7.88 -5.68
CA GLU A 74 -7.46 6.47 -6.10
C GLU A 74 -6.04 5.93 -6.22
N ALA A 75 -5.09 6.69 -6.76
CA ALA A 75 -3.68 6.26 -6.87
C ALA A 75 -3.03 6.09 -5.50
N LEU A 76 -3.29 6.97 -4.53
CA LEU A 76 -2.81 6.85 -3.16
C LEU A 76 -3.46 5.68 -2.43
N ARG A 77 -4.77 5.46 -2.62
CA ARG A 77 -5.48 4.27 -2.15
C ARG A 77 -4.96 2.97 -2.78
N ALA A 78 -4.53 3.06 -4.03
CA ALA A 78 -3.95 1.94 -4.77
C ALA A 78 -2.48 1.67 -4.39
N ALA A 79 -1.78 2.69 -3.89
CA ALA A 79 -0.42 2.62 -3.36
C ALA A 79 -0.39 2.15 -1.90
N THR A 80 -1.48 2.34 -1.16
CA THR A 80 -1.71 1.60 0.09
C THR A 80 -1.82 0.11 -0.25
N GLY A 81 -1.28 -0.74 0.62
CA GLY A 81 -1.06 -2.16 0.32
C GLY A 81 -2.32 -2.91 -0.12
N ARG A 82 -2.13 -4.14 -0.60
CA ARG A 82 -3.22 -5.01 -1.07
C ARG A 82 -3.11 -6.38 -0.43
N LEU A 83 -4.25 -6.99 -0.14
CA LEU A 83 -4.34 -8.41 0.17
C LEU A 83 -4.89 -9.19 -1.01
N VAL A 84 -4.54 -10.46 -1.05
CA VAL A 84 -5.13 -11.43 -1.98
C VAL A 84 -5.99 -12.38 -1.16
N GLY A 85 -7.20 -12.63 -1.63
CA GLY A 85 -8.11 -13.59 -1.02
C GLY A 85 -8.83 -14.43 -2.07
N TYR A 86 -9.31 -15.58 -1.66
CA TYR A 86 -10.08 -16.51 -2.48
C TYR A 86 -11.52 -16.56 -1.99
N ALA A 87 -12.45 -16.93 -2.85
CA ALA A 87 -13.79 -17.20 -2.37
C ALA A 87 -13.77 -18.47 -1.47
N PRO A 88 -14.46 -18.45 -0.32
CA PRO A 88 -14.38 -19.53 0.68
C PRO A 88 -14.97 -20.88 0.21
N ASN A 89 -15.61 -20.90 -0.96
CA ASN A 89 -16.16 -22.09 -1.62
C ASN A 89 -15.13 -22.89 -2.43
N GLY A 90 -13.84 -22.56 -2.35
CA GLY A 90 -12.78 -23.28 -3.06
C GLY A 90 -12.63 -22.88 -4.52
N ASP A 91 -13.15 -21.71 -4.90
CA ASP A 91 -12.82 -21.11 -6.19
C ASP A 91 -11.33 -20.71 -6.22
N ILE A 92 -10.68 -20.98 -7.34
CA ILE A 92 -9.28 -20.66 -7.59
C ILE A 92 -9.11 -19.20 -8.02
N SER A 93 -10.22 -18.48 -8.24
CA SER A 93 -10.21 -17.07 -8.58
C SER A 93 -9.63 -16.23 -7.42
N GLN A 94 -8.49 -15.61 -7.68
CA GLN A 94 -7.89 -14.64 -6.78
C GLN A 94 -8.64 -13.32 -6.87
N LYS A 95 -9.10 -12.82 -5.74
CA LYS A 95 -9.58 -11.46 -5.58
C LYS A 95 -8.49 -10.62 -4.93
N ILE A 96 -8.22 -9.46 -5.53
CA ILE A 96 -7.28 -8.48 -4.99
C ILE A 96 -8.10 -7.43 -4.25
N ILE A 97 -7.78 -7.22 -2.98
CA ILE A 97 -8.52 -6.34 -2.07
C ILE A 97 -7.58 -5.24 -1.59
N PRO A 98 -7.92 -3.96 -1.83
CA PRO A 98 -7.25 -2.84 -1.19
C PRO A 98 -7.31 -2.93 0.36
N LEU A 99 -6.23 -2.59 1.05
CA LEU A 99 -6.23 -2.63 2.53
C LEU A 99 -7.27 -1.70 3.16
N ASP A 100 -7.61 -0.59 2.50
CA ASP A 100 -8.64 0.35 2.96
C ASP A 100 -10.06 -0.23 2.92
N GLN A 101 -10.29 -1.35 2.25
CA GLN A 101 -11.55 -2.08 2.22
C GLN A 101 -11.61 -3.24 3.21
N VAL A 102 -10.50 -3.55 3.89
CA VAL A 102 -10.42 -4.66 4.83
C VAL A 102 -10.74 -4.13 6.24
N LEU A 103 -11.73 -4.74 6.89
CA LEU A 103 -12.14 -4.43 8.26
C LEU A 103 -11.28 -5.19 9.27
N TYR A 104 -11.19 -6.52 9.10
CA TYR A 104 -10.39 -7.38 9.96
C TYR A 104 -10.13 -8.72 9.29
N VAL A 105 -9.16 -9.45 9.83
CA VAL A 105 -8.87 -10.84 9.49
C VAL A 105 -9.06 -11.69 10.74
N GLU A 106 -9.81 -12.78 10.62
CA GLU A 106 -10.00 -13.76 11.68
C GLU A 106 -9.44 -15.13 11.26
N THR A 107 -9.10 -15.99 12.20
CA THR A 107 -8.69 -17.37 11.90
C THR A 107 -9.52 -18.41 12.63
N THR A 108 -10.00 -19.39 11.87
CA THR A 108 -10.79 -20.51 12.36
C THR A 108 -10.15 -21.82 11.90
N GLU A 109 -9.83 -22.69 12.87
CA GLU A 109 -9.40 -24.09 12.69
C GLU A 109 -8.20 -24.37 11.75
N ARG A 110 -7.55 -23.32 11.20
CA ARG A 110 -6.24 -23.22 10.48
C ARG A 110 -6.27 -22.24 9.31
N ARG A 111 -7.43 -21.75 8.90
CA ARG A 111 -7.58 -20.82 7.78
C ARG A 111 -7.79 -19.40 8.26
N ALA A 112 -7.28 -18.43 7.52
CA ALA A 112 -7.50 -17.02 7.79
C ALA A 112 -8.57 -16.48 6.84
N PHE A 113 -9.51 -15.71 7.37
CA PHE A 113 -10.64 -15.14 6.66
C PHE A 113 -10.58 -13.62 6.74
N ILE A 114 -10.52 -12.98 5.59
CA ILE A 114 -10.54 -11.53 5.42
C ILE A 114 -11.99 -11.08 5.34
N ARG A 115 -12.37 -10.14 6.20
CA ARG A 115 -13.68 -9.46 6.16
C ARG A 115 -13.52 -8.08 5.56
N THR A 116 -14.30 -7.81 4.54
CA THR A 116 -14.28 -6.54 3.81
C THR A 116 -15.49 -5.68 4.16
N MET A 117 -15.38 -4.38 3.88
CA MET A 117 -16.43 -3.38 4.18
C MET A 117 -17.75 -3.64 3.44
N ASP A 118 -17.70 -4.29 2.28
CA ASP A 118 -18.87 -4.70 1.50
C ASP A 118 -19.60 -5.92 2.09
N GLY A 119 -19.12 -6.47 3.21
CA GLY A 119 -19.66 -7.67 3.85
C GLY A 119 -19.16 -8.99 3.25
N THR A 120 -18.31 -8.94 2.23
CA THR A 120 -17.72 -10.14 1.63
C THR A 120 -16.74 -10.79 2.61
N THR A 121 -16.68 -12.13 2.58
CA THR A 121 -15.71 -12.92 3.33
C THR A 121 -14.85 -13.69 2.34
N LEU A 122 -13.54 -13.54 2.46
CA LEU A 122 -12.56 -14.19 1.58
C LEU A 122 -11.57 -15.00 2.41
N GLU A 123 -11.08 -16.11 1.87
CA GLU A 123 -10.03 -16.91 2.48
C GLU A 123 -8.66 -16.35 2.08
N SER A 124 -7.80 -16.06 3.06
CA SER A 124 -6.43 -15.63 2.82
C SER A 124 -5.52 -16.83 2.53
N PRO A 125 -4.62 -16.76 1.54
CA PRO A 125 -3.57 -17.77 1.35
C PRO A 125 -2.54 -17.76 2.49
N LEU A 126 -2.37 -16.61 3.14
CA LEU A 126 -1.43 -16.41 4.23
C LEU A 126 -2.06 -16.72 5.57
N ARG A 127 -1.26 -17.24 6.50
CA ARG A 127 -1.66 -17.44 7.89
C ARG A 127 -1.67 -16.11 8.64
N LEU A 128 -2.37 -16.08 9.79
CA LEU A 128 -2.52 -14.85 10.58
C LEU A 128 -1.18 -14.21 10.99
N TYR A 129 -0.15 -15.02 11.33
CA TYR A 129 1.16 -14.48 11.69
C TYR A 129 1.94 -13.92 10.48
N GLU A 130 1.72 -14.47 9.29
CA GLU A 130 2.34 -14.00 8.04
C GLU A 130 1.69 -12.70 7.61
N LEU A 131 0.37 -12.60 7.78
CA LEU A 131 -0.36 -11.35 7.57
C LEU A 131 0.07 -10.28 8.56
N GLU A 132 0.26 -10.62 9.84
CA GLU A 132 0.76 -9.68 10.84
C GLU A 132 2.15 -9.12 10.45
N GLN A 133 3.06 -9.96 9.95
CA GLN A 133 4.36 -9.52 9.45
C GLN A 133 4.27 -8.73 8.14
N ALA A 134 3.44 -9.19 7.19
CA ALA A 134 3.27 -8.52 5.90
C ALA A 134 2.58 -7.15 6.03
N LEU A 135 1.80 -6.96 7.09
CA LEU A 135 1.09 -5.72 7.42
C LEU A 135 1.80 -4.92 8.52
N GLU A 136 3.04 -5.28 8.86
CA GLU A 136 3.85 -4.52 9.81
C GLU A 136 4.11 -3.11 9.27
N GLY A 137 3.95 -2.10 10.12
CA GLY A 137 4.04 -0.69 9.73
C GLY A 137 2.77 -0.11 9.10
N THR A 138 1.68 -0.87 9.06
CA THR A 138 0.34 -0.37 8.71
C THR A 138 -0.55 -0.24 9.94
N GLU A 139 -1.79 0.20 9.74
CA GLU A 139 -2.78 0.36 10.81
C GLU A 139 -3.41 -0.95 11.30
N PHE A 140 -2.98 -2.09 10.74
CA PHE A 140 -3.39 -3.40 11.22
C PHE A 140 -2.77 -3.73 12.58
N MET A 141 -3.61 -4.14 13.52
CA MET A 141 -3.21 -4.48 14.88
C MET A 141 -3.82 -5.80 15.30
N ARG A 142 -3.02 -6.64 15.98
CA ARG A 142 -3.51 -7.88 16.57
C ARG A 142 -4.24 -7.60 17.87
N ILE A 143 -5.48 -8.06 17.97
CA ILE A 143 -6.35 -7.80 19.13
C ILE A 143 -6.70 -9.07 19.90
N SER A 144 -6.48 -10.23 19.29
CA SER A 144 -6.62 -11.52 19.94
C SER A 144 -5.66 -12.54 19.31
N ARG A 145 -5.63 -13.75 19.86
CA ARG A 145 -4.88 -14.86 19.24
C ARG A 145 -5.37 -15.18 17.82
N GLN A 146 -6.63 -14.87 17.52
CA GLN A 146 -7.28 -15.25 16.27
C GLN A 146 -7.67 -14.07 15.38
N VAL A 147 -7.50 -12.82 15.82
CA VAL A 147 -8.03 -11.65 15.10
C VAL A 147 -6.97 -10.57 14.96
N LEU A 148 -6.80 -10.11 13.72
CA LEU A 148 -6.02 -8.95 13.30
C LEU A 148 -7.01 -7.91 12.74
N VAL A 149 -7.10 -6.72 13.33
CA VAL A 149 -8.08 -5.69 12.98
C VAL A 149 -7.40 -4.55 12.22
N ASN A 150 -8.10 -3.93 11.28
CA ASN A 150 -7.69 -2.64 10.74
C ASN A 150 -8.12 -1.53 11.70
N PHE A 151 -7.16 -0.84 12.33
CA PHE A 151 -7.47 0.15 13.35
C PHE A 151 -8.13 1.42 12.77
N ASP A 152 -7.86 1.77 11.51
CA ASP A 152 -8.49 2.89 10.82
C ASP A 152 -10.00 2.74 10.65
N LYS A 153 -10.50 1.50 10.79
CA LYS A 153 -11.92 1.17 10.63
C LYS A 153 -12.64 1.05 11.97
N VAL A 154 -11.97 1.32 13.08
CA VAL A 154 -12.57 1.29 14.42
C VAL A 154 -13.33 2.60 14.67
N VAL A 155 -14.64 2.49 14.83
CA VAL A 155 -15.56 3.62 15.08
C VAL A 155 -15.69 3.89 16.57
N SER A 156 -15.79 2.83 17.38
CA SER A 156 -16.01 2.96 18.81
C SER A 156 -15.34 1.81 19.58
N ILE A 157 -15.01 2.06 20.84
CA ILE A 157 -14.38 1.09 21.72
C ILE A 157 -15.14 1.07 23.04
N VAL A 158 -15.73 -0.08 23.36
CA VAL A 158 -16.53 -0.27 24.56
C VAL A 158 -15.75 -1.18 25.52
N PRO A 159 -15.37 -0.69 26.71
CA PRO A 159 -14.79 -1.53 27.74
C PRO A 159 -15.82 -2.54 28.26
N GLU A 160 -15.42 -3.80 28.36
CA GLU A 160 -16.23 -4.86 28.96
C GLU A 160 -15.69 -5.31 30.33
N PRO A 161 -16.54 -5.92 31.17
CA PRO A 161 -16.10 -6.60 32.38
C PRO A 161 -14.95 -7.59 32.07
N ASN A 162 -14.04 -7.78 33.03
CA ASN A 162 -12.82 -8.60 32.90
C ASN A 162 -11.73 -8.01 32.00
N SER A 163 -11.67 -6.69 31.86
CA SER A 163 -10.62 -5.97 31.11
C SER A 163 -10.54 -6.36 29.63
N ARG A 164 -11.67 -6.76 29.05
CA ARG A 164 -11.82 -6.96 27.59
C ARG A 164 -12.25 -5.64 26.95
N LEU A 165 -12.02 -5.51 25.65
CA LEU A 165 -12.54 -4.39 24.87
C LEU A 165 -13.35 -4.95 23.70
N ILE A 166 -14.50 -4.34 23.43
CA ILE A 166 -15.25 -4.53 22.19
C ILE A 166 -14.87 -3.37 21.28
N LEU A 167 -14.39 -3.69 20.08
CA LEU A 167 -14.18 -2.71 19.01
C LEU A 167 -15.37 -2.80 18.06
N GLU A 168 -16.05 -1.69 17.85
CA GLU A 168 -17.06 -1.54 16.82
C GLU A 168 -16.39 -0.99 15.57
N LEU A 169 -16.56 -1.68 14.46
CA LEU A 169 -15.99 -1.35 13.16
C LEU A 169 -17.01 -0.68 12.26
N ASP A 170 -16.49 -0.01 11.22
CA ASP A 170 -17.30 0.45 10.09
C ASP A 170 -18.15 -0.71 9.53
N GLY A 171 -19.42 -0.43 9.28
CA GLY A 171 -20.41 -1.45 8.88
C GLY A 171 -21.04 -2.21 10.05
N GLY A 172 -20.77 -1.83 11.30
CA GLY A 172 -21.45 -2.36 12.49
C GLY A 172 -20.92 -3.72 12.96
N SER A 173 -19.82 -4.21 12.38
CA SER A 173 -19.16 -5.43 12.84
C SER A 173 -18.52 -5.20 14.21
N ARG A 174 -18.61 -6.18 15.10
CA ARG A 174 -18.02 -6.10 16.45
C ARG A 174 -16.98 -7.18 16.64
N VAL A 175 -15.78 -6.80 17.07
CA VAL A 175 -14.68 -7.72 17.38
C VAL A 175 -14.22 -7.55 18.82
N VAL A 176 -13.92 -8.66 19.49
CA VAL A 176 -13.53 -8.64 20.90
C VAL A 176 -12.03 -8.76 21.05
N ALA A 177 -11.41 -7.74 21.63
CA ALA A 177 -10.01 -7.77 22.04
C ALA A 177 -9.87 -8.48 23.40
N THR A 178 -8.91 -9.40 23.48
CA THR A 178 -8.64 -10.12 24.74
C THR A 178 -7.81 -9.26 25.70
N ARG A 179 -7.92 -9.54 27.01
CA ARG A 179 -7.25 -8.79 28.09
C ARG A 179 -5.75 -8.52 27.88
N SER A 180 -5.04 -9.43 27.21
CA SER A 180 -3.60 -9.31 26.93
C SER A 180 -3.27 -8.22 25.92
N TYR A 181 -4.17 -7.92 24.99
CA TYR A 181 -3.98 -6.90 23.93
C TYR A 181 -4.67 -5.57 24.27
N ALA A 182 -5.53 -5.54 25.29
CA ALA A 182 -6.19 -4.32 25.74
C ALA A 182 -5.21 -3.18 26.11
N PRO A 183 -4.06 -3.43 26.76
CA PRO A 183 -3.06 -2.39 27.02
C PRO A 183 -2.48 -1.78 25.73
N ASP A 184 -2.24 -2.60 24.71
CA ASP A 184 -1.64 -2.16 23.44
C ASP A 184 -2.60 -1.26 22.66
N ILE A 185 -3.89 -1.62 22.65
CA ILE A 185 -4.97 -0.82 22.07
C ILE A 185 -5.09 0.53 22.80
N ARG A 186 -5.05 0.54 24.13
CA ARG A 186 -5.10 1.77 24.92
C ARG A 186 -3.92 2.69 24.63
N ARG A 187 -2.70 2.14 24.51
CA ARG A 187 -1.51 2.91 24.13
C ARG A 187 -1.65 3.54 22.74
N LYS A 188 -2.23 2.82 21.77
CA LYS A 188 -2.44 3.33 20.41
C LYS A 188 -3.45 4.49 20.34
N LEU A 189 -4.47 4.50 21.19
CA LEU A 189 -5.46 5.59 21.27
C LEU A 189 -4.93 6.88 21.91
N GLY A 190 -3.72 6.88 22.45
CA GLY A 190 -3.23 8.00 23.27
C GLY A 190 -4.01 8.17 24.59
N ALA A 191 -4.91 7.25 24.92
CA ALA A 191 -5.59 7.18 26.20
C ALA A 191 -4.63 6.59 27.25
N LEU A 192 -3.79 7.49 27.76
CA LEU A 192 -2.96 7.51 28.97
C LEU A 192 -2.65 6.19 29.72
N ALA A 193 -1.36 6.11 30.04
CA ALA A 193 -0.69 5.39 31.12
C ALA A 193 -1.55 4.97 32.33
#